data_AF-A5GVI9-F1
#
_entry.id   AF-A5GVI9-F1
#
_cell.length_a   1.000
_cell.length_b   1.000
_cell.length_c   1.000
_cell.angle_alpha   90.00
_cell.angle_beta   90.00
_cell.angle_gamma   90.00
#
_symmetry.space_group_name_H-M   'P 1'
#
loop_
_entity.id
_entity.type
_entity.pdbx_description
1 polymer ?
#
loop_
_entity_poly.entity_id
_entity_poly.type
_entity_poly.pdbx_seq_one_letter_code
_entity_poly.pdbx_strand_id
1 'polypeptide(L)' 'MLQAMADPKEEQLSKLKMVLAVAEKNGNQLFIDNIRRDIEALERGEESPIIAEYLTDEERN' A
#
# COMPACT_ATOMS: atom_id res chain seq x y z
N MET A 1 14.14 -19.30 -21.51
CA MET A 1 13.56 -17.95 -21.33
C MET A 1 13.16 -17.85 -19.87
N LEU A 2 13.91 -17.10 -19.06
CA LEU A 2 13.52 -16.86 -17.66
C LEU A 2 12.40 -15.82 -17.72
N GLN A 3 11.16 -16.22 -17.42
CA GLN A 3 10.11 -15.24 -17.10
C GLN A 3 10.62 -14.47 -15.88
N ALA A 4 10.94 -13.19 -16.08
CA ALA A 4 11.10 -12.26 -14.98
C ALA A 4 9.72 -12.11 -14.32
N MET A 5 9.44 -12.99 -13.36
CA MET A 5 8.32 -12.77 -12.45
C MET A 5 8.72 -11.52 -11.67
N ALA A 6 8.00 -10.42 -11.88
CA ALA A 6 8.20 -9.20 -11.11
C ALA A 6 8.18 -9.59 -9.62
N ASP A 7 9.11 -9.03 -8.85
CA ASP A 7 9.17 -9.30 -7.41
C ASP A 7 7.78 -9.00 -6.83
N PRO A 8 7.16 -9.91 -6.05
CA PRO A 8 5.88 -9.64 -5.40
C PRO A 8 5.82 -8.28 -4.68
N LYS A 9 6.96 -7.79 -4.17
CA LYS A 9 7.11 -6.46 -3.59
C LYS A 9 6.97 -5.33 -4.62
N GLU A 10 7.55 -5.48 -5.81
CA GLU A 10 7.41 -4.50 -6.89
C GLU A 10 5.97 -4.42 -7.38
N GLU A 11 5.29 -5.55 -7.49
CA GLU A 11 3.87 -5.60 -7.86
C GLU A 11 2.99 -4.89 -6.81
N GLN A 12 3.25 -5.16 -5.52
CA GLN A 12 2.53 -4.52 -4.42
C GLN A 12 2.79 -3.01 -4.37
N LEU A 13 4.05 -2.58 -4.56
CA LEU A 13 4.41 -1.16 -4.61
C LEU A 13 3.72 -0.43 -5.76
N SER A 14 3.65 -1.05 -6.94
CA SER A 14 2.95 -0.51 -8.10
C SER A 14 1.45 -0.32 -7.82
N LYS A 15 0.81 -1.31 -7.18
CA LYS A 15 -0.60 -1.20 -6.77
C LYS A 15 -0.81 -0.08 -5.76
N LEU A 16 0.03 0.03 -4.73
CA LEU A 16 -0.08 1.10 -3.73
C LEU A 16 0.06 2.49 -4.37
N LYS A 17 1.00 2.67 -5.30
CA LYS A 17 1.18 3.94 -6.04
C LYS A 17 -0.06 4.29 -6.87
N MET A 18 -0.71 3.31 -7.49
CA MET A 18 -1.96 3.53 -8.21
C MET A 18 -3.11 3.95 -7.28
N VAL A 19 -3.26 3.28 -6.14
CA VAL A 19 -4.30 3.61 -5.15
C VAL A 19 -4.06 5.00 -4.56
N LEU A 20 -2.80 5.37 -4.27
CA LEU A 20 -2.43 6.70 -3.80
C LEU A 20 -2.91 7.78 -4.78
N ALA A 21 -2.66 7.60 -6.08
CA ALA A 21 -3.07 8.57 -7.10
C ALA A 21 -4.60 8.76 -7.17
N VAL A 22 -5.38 7.72 -6.87
CA VAL A 22 -6.84 7.80 -6.78
C VAL A 22 -7.27 8.48 -5.47
N ALA A 23 -6.63 8.14 -4.36
CA ALA A 23 -6.88 8.73 -3.05
C ALA A 23 -6.62 10.25 -3.04
N GLU A 24 -5.52 10.68 -3.66
CA GLU A 24 -5.14 12.09 -3.82
C GLU A 24 -6.19 12.88 -4.61
N LYS A 25 -6.82 12.26 -5.63
CA LYS A 25 -7.92 12.90 -6.39
C LYS A 25 -9.20 13.04 -5.57
N ASN A 26 -9.45 12.11 -4.65
CA ASN A 26 -10.66 12.10 -3.82
C ASN A 26 -10.51 12.93 -2.54
N GLY A 27 -9.30 13.40 -2.19
CA GLY A 27 -9.05 14.27 -1.05
C GLY A 27 -9.19 13.60 0.33
N ASN A 28 -9.15 12.27 0.41
CA ASN A 28 -9.20 11.56 1.68
C ASN A 28 -7.80 11.54 2.33
N GLN A 29 -7.48 12.60 3.09
CA GLN A 29 -6.14 12.81 3.65
C GLN A 29 -5.66 11.66 4.55
N LEU A 30 -6.55 11.09 5.37
CA LEU A 30 -6.20 9.96 6.25
C LEU A 30 -5.77 8.74 5.43
N PHE A 31 -6.50 8.43 4.37
CA PHE A 31 -6.19 7.30 3.49
C PHE A 31 -4.90 7.53 2.67
N ILE A 32 -4.67 8.77 2.22
CA ILE A 32 -3.44 9.19 1.54
C ILE A 32 -2.22 8.97 2.45
N ASP A 33 -2.29 9.46 3.68
CA ASP A 33 -1.18 9.37 4.64
C ASP A 33 -0.87 7.91 4.99
N ASN A 34 -1.90 7.07 5.08
CA ASN A 34 -1.76 5.64 5.30
C ASN A 34 -1.00 4.96 4.16
N ILE A 35 -1.42 5.16 2.90
CA ILE A 35 -0.76 4.53 1.75
C ILE A 35 0.68 5.01 1.60
N ARG A 36 0.98 6.28 1.91
CA ARG A 36 2.35 6.81 1.89
C ARG A 36 3.25 6.06 2.89
N ARG A 37 2.77 5.82 4.12
CA ARG A 37 3.52 5.04 5.12
C ARG A 37 3.76 3.60 4.67
N ASP A 38 2.77 2.98 4.02
CA ASP A 38 2.91 1.62 3.49
C ASP A 38 3.93 1.54 2.36
N ILE A 39 3.91 2.51 1.44
CA ILE A 39 4.91 2.64 0.38
C ILE A 39 6.31 2.77 0.98
N GLU A 40 6.49 3.68 1.95
CA GLU A 40 7.78 3.91 2.60
C GLU A 40 8.28 2.66 3.34
N ALA A 41 7.41 1.93 4.05
CA ALA A 41 7.77 0.68 4.70
C ALA A 41 8.20 -0.39 3.68
N LEU A 42 7.44 -0.56 2.60
CA LEU A 42 7.78 -1.50 1.53
C LEU A 42 9.10 -1.15 0.85
N GLU A 43 9.36 0.13 0.58
CA GLU A 43 10.61 0.60 -0.03
C GLU A 43 11.82 0.38 0.89
N ARG A 44 11.62 0.40 2.23
CA ARG A 44 12.64 0.00 3.22
C ARG A 44 12.77 -1.52 3.39
N GLY A 45 11.87 -2.30 2.78
CA GLY A 45 11.80 -3.75 2.96
C GLY A 45 11.20 -4.18 4.31
N GLU A 46 10.56 -3.26 5.02
CA GLU A 46 9.81 -3.48 6.25
C GLU A 46 8.37 -3.91 5.94
N GLU A 47 7.73 -4.60 6.88
CA GLU A 47 6.29 -4.89 6.78
C GLU A 47 5.47 -3.60 6.90
N SER A 48 4.35 -3.54 6.18
CA SER A 48 3.42 -2.42 6.28
C SER A 48 2.95 -2.25 7.74
N PRO A 49 3.10 -1.06 8.34
CA PRO A 49 2.69 -0.80 9.73
C PRO A 49 1.16 -0.86 9.92
N ILE A 50 0.39 -0.89 8.83
CA ILE A 50 -1.07 -0.73 8.82
C ILE A 50 -1.81 -2.06 8.90
N ILE A 51 -1.19 -3.18 8.50
CA ILE A 51 -1.80 -4.51 8.59
C ILE A 51 -2.10 -4.92 10.06
N ALA A 52 -1.43 -4.32 11.04
CA ALA A 52 -1.69 -4.58 12.45
C ALA A 52 -2.77 -3.68 13.09
N GLU A 53 -3.03 -2.47 12.56
CA GLU A 53 -3.77 -1.44 13.31
C GLU A 53 -5.01 -0.83 12.62
N TYR A 54 -5.29 -1.09 11.34
CA TYR A 54 -6.28 -0.30 10.57
C TYR A 54 -7.54 -1.01 10.08
N LEU A 55 -7.81 -2.24 10.51
CA LEU A 55 -9.17 -2.77 10.39
C LEU A 55 -9.86 -2.61 11.74
N THR A 56 -10.80 -1.68 11.81
CA THR A 56 -11.85 -1.78 12.82
C THR A 56 -12.61 -3.09 12.56
N ASP A 57 -13.20 -3.68 13.60
CA ASP A 57 -13.89 -4.97 13.44
C ASP A 57 -15.06 -4.89 12.44
N GLU A 58 -15.58 -3.70 12.17
CA GLU A 58 -16.62 -3.43 11.17
C GLU A 58 -16.09 -3.50 9.72
N GLU A 59 -14.83 -3.16 9.48
CA GLU A 59 -14.20 -3.18 8.14
C GLU A 59 -13.62 -4.57 7.78
N ARG A 60 -13.66 -5.52 8.72
CA ARG A 60 -13.09 -6.87 8.60
C ARG A 60 -14.03 -7.90 7.95
N ASN A 61 -15.29 -7.54 7.65
CA ASN A 61 -16.35 -8.43 7.12
C ASN A 61 -16.58 -8.31 5.62
#